data_AF-A0A915HSM3-F1
#
_entry.id   AF-A0A915HSM3-F1
#
_cell.length_a   1.000
_cell.length_b   1.000
_cell.length_c   1.000
_cell.angle_alpha   90.00
_cell.angle_beta   90.00
_cell.angle_gamma   90.00
#
_symmetry.space_group_name_H-M   'P 1'
#
loop_
_entity.id
_entity.type
_entity.pdbx_description
1 polymer ?
#
loop_
_entity_poly.entity_id
_entity_poly.type
_entity_poly.pdbx_seq_one_letter_code
_entity_poly.pdbx_strand_id
1 'polypeptide(L)'
;MGPQGVDFWLTSFENFMLEFNGQSLDTLRGEDFFANVDYFLSIEENAQYRNDVRWSNKSRPNNITAFRALVGMKNFAKALDQMDTVDSFRNLAQNYPEYNITTFQIMWLFVDQYEEVLPNTIQEIYSGTAFMILIAVFFIPSVISSLWVALAILSIDAGMIGFMAFWGINLDVISMITIIMSIGFSVDFTAHIAYAYVVIDGKDNVERTVNALSTLAWPITQGGIATVMGVVVLAGTNSYITTAFFRTVFLVIVIGWAHALIFLPVVLSVFSCKLSTKYAKSCWSKIKIGNRDQIADYANDNKVVTVLEPADLHKFDANGLQLRQQLNEIYTPTTTKDYRVFVKIENNLDNNKTVE
;
A
#
# COMPACT_ATOMS: atom_id res chain seq x y z
N MET A 1 25.37 15.26 -31.25
CA MET A 1 25.50 16.31 -32.30
C MET A 1 26.71 17.13 -31.89
N GLY A 2 27.54 17.60 -32.83
CA GLY A 2 28.68 18.46 -32.49
C GLY A 2 28.21 19.86 -32.04
N PRO A 3 29.02 20.92 -32.21
CA PRO A 3 28.62 22.31 -31.91
C PRO A 3 27.31 22.74 -32.58
N GLN A 4 26.97 22.13 -33.72
CA GLN A 4 25.73 22.37 -34.47
C GLN A 4 24.45 21.88 -33.76
N GLY A 5 24.56 21.13 -32.67
CA GLY A 5 23.42 20.66 -31.88
C GLY A 5 22.97 21.65 -30.81
N VAL A 6 23.66 22.79 -30.65
CA VAL A 6 23.35 23.79 -29.64
C VAL A 6 23.00 25.09 -30.35
N ASP A 7 21.78 25.58 -30.13
CA ASP A 7 21.36 26.91 -30.56
C ASP A 7 21.49 27.86 -29.36
N PHE A 8 22.51 28.72 -29.43
CA PHE A 8 22.87 29.62 -28.35
C PHE A 8 23.16 31.01 -28.91
N TRP A 9 22.42 31.99 -28.41
CA TRP A 9 22.47 33.38 -28.88
C TRP A 9 23.88 33.99 -28.79
N LEU A 10 24.70 33.59 -27.81
CA LEU A 10 26.05 34.15 -27.63
C LEU A 10 26.99 33.72 -28.75
N THR A 11 26.88 32.49 -29.23
CA THR A 11 27.68 31.99 -30.37
C THR A 11 27.29 32.71 -31.66
N SER A 12 25.98 32.93 -31.88
CA SER A 12 25.49 33.72 -33.02
C SER A 12 25.90 35.19 -32.91
N PHE A 13 25.89 35.76 -31.70
CA PHE A 13 26.34 37.12 -31.42
C PHE A 13 27.85 37.29 -31.66
N GLU A 14 28.67 36.33 -31.27
CA GLU A 14 30.11 36.34 -31.51
C GLU A 14 30.43 36.37 -33.01
N ASN A 15 29.77 35.52 -33.80
CA ASN A 15 29.89 35.53 -35.27
C ASN A 15 29.45 36.87 -35.86
N PHE A 16 28.32 37.42 -35.38
CA PHE A 16 27.84 38.73 -35.81
C PHE A 16 28.86 39.86 -35.51
N MET A 17 29.48 39.86 -34.33
CA MET A 17 30.48 40.87 -33.95
C MET A 17 31.76 40.78 -34.78
N LEU A 18 32.19 39.57 -35.12
CA LEU A 18 33.32 39.33 -36.01
C LEU A 18 33.03 39.83 -37.43
N GLU A 19 31.82 39.60 -37.95
CA GLU A 19 31.43 40.07 -39.28
C GLU A 19 31.19 41.58 -39.35
N PHE A 20 30.59 42.16 -38.31
CA PHE A 20 30.19 43.57 -38.30
C PHE A 20 31.37 44.51 -37.99
N ASN A 21 32.17 44.21 -36.96
CA ASN A 21 33.21 45.09 -36.45
C ASN A 21 34.61 44.45 -36.39
N GLY A 22 34.76 43.17 -36.74
CA GLY A 22 36.04 42.46 -36.68
C GLY A 22 36.62 42.30 -35.26
N GLN A 23 35.79 42.48 -34.23
CA GLN A 23 36.21 42.41 -32.83
C GLN A 23 35.82 41.07 -32.21
N SER A 24 36.75 40.49 -31.44
CA SER A 24 36.48 39.32 -30.59
C SER A 24 35.83 39.74 -29.28
N LEU A 25 35.00 38.85 -28.73
CA LEU A 25 34.29 39.05 -27.46
C LEU A 25 35.24 39.42 -26.30
N ASP A 26 36.45 38.84 -26.29
CA ASP A 26 37.46 39.05 -25.25
C ASP A 26 38.01 40.49 -25.20
N THR A 27 37.82 41.27 -26.27
CA THR A 27 38.34 42.64 -26.39
C THR A 27 37.32 43.72 -26.02
N LEU A 28 36.06 43.35 -25.82
CA LEU A 28 34.96 44.28 -25.56
C LEU A 28 34.90 44.68 -24.09
N ARG A 29 34.61 45.97 -23.84
CA ARG A 29 34.26 46.45 -22.49
C ARG A 29 32.83 46.04 -22.15
N GLY A 30 32.54 45.86 -20.86
CA GLY A 30 31.21 45.40 -20.41
C GLY A 30 30.04 46.29 -20.85
N GLU A 31 30.20 47.62 -20.84
CA GLU A 31 29.14 48.53 -21.30
C GLU A 31 28.90 48.42 -22.81
N ASP A 32 29.97 48.34 -23.60
CA ASP A 32 29.91 48.16 -25.04
C ASP A 32 29.31 46.79 -25.41
N PHE A 33 29.60 45.76 -24.61
CA PHE A 33 29.00 44.43 -24.77
C PHE A 33 27.47 44.50 -24.66
N PHE A 34 26.92 45.09 -23.59
CA PHE A 34 25.47 45.11 -23.42
C PHE A 34 24.75 45.97 -24.48
N ALA A 35 25.36 47.09 -24.90
CA ALA A 35 24.83 47.91 -25.99
C ALA A 35 24.81 47.16 -27.34
N ASN A 36 25.88 46.41 -27.64
CA ASN A 36 25.95 45.60 -28.86
C ASN A 36 24.97 44.43 -28.83
N VAL A 37 24.76 43.79 -27.68
CA VAL A 37 23.76 42.72 -27.52
C VAL A 37 22.34 43.29 -27.71
N ASP A 38 22.03 44.46 -27.16
CA ASP A 38 20.73 45.11 -27.38
C ASP A 38 20.50 45.44 -28.86
N TYR A 39 21.53 45.95 -29.54
CA TYR A 39 21.50 46.16 -30.99
C TYR A 39 21.29 44.86 -31.76
N PHE A 40 22.04 43.80 -31.45
CA PHE A 40 21.91 42.48 -32.07
C PHE A 40 20.48 41.93 -31.94
N LEU A 41 19.88 42.04 -30.75
CA LEU A 41 18.50 41.59 -30.50
C LEU A 41 17.45 42.48 -31.18
N SER A 42 17.78 43.73 -31.52
CA SER A 42 16.88 44.65 -32.24
C SER A 42 16.71 44.30 -33.71
N ILE A 43 17.70 43.64 -34.33
CA ILE A 43 17.66 43.21 -35.73
C ILE A 43 16.57 42.14 -35.94
N GLU A 44 15.78 42.25 -37.01
CA GLU A 44 14.70 41.30 -37.30
C GLU A 44 15.19 39.88 -37.57
N GLU A 45 16.34 39.72 -38.20
CA GLU A 45 16.96 38.41 -38.48
C GLU A 45 17.25 37.62 -37.19
N ASN A 46 17.52 38.32 -36.08
CA ASN A 46 17.84 37.74 -34.78
C ASN A 46 16.65 37.73 -33.81
N ALA A 47 15.44 38.00 -34.30
CA ALA A 47 14.25 38.14 -33.45
C ALA A 47 13.96 36.89 -32.60
N GLN A 48 14.41 35.71 -33.02
CA GLN A 48 14.28 34.45 -32.27
C GLN A 48 14.95 34.51 -30.88
N TYR A 49 16.06 35.24 -30.74
CA TYR A 49 16.83 35.32 -29.50
C TYR A 49 16.30 36.36 -28.50
N ARG A 50 15.31 37.20 -28.89
CA ARG A 50 14.76 38.26 -28.01
C ARG A 50 14.18 37.72 -26.71
N ASN A 51 13.62 36.52 -26.75
CA ASN A 51 13.06 35.85 -25.57
C ASN A 51 14.09 34.98 -24.83
N ASP A 52 15.30 34.85 -25.37
CA ASP A 52 16.34 33.99 -24.83
C ASP A 52 17.21 34.71 -23.81
N VAL A 53 17.19 36.04 -23.80
CA VAL A 53 17.96 36.91 -22.91
C VAL A 53 17.01 37.76 -22.07
N ARG A 54 17.20 37.75 -20.75
CA ARG A 54 16.42 38.54 -19.80
C ARG A 54 17.27 39.63 -19.16
N TRP A 55 16.98 40.88 -19.51
CA TRP A 55 17.60 42.06 -18.90
C TRP A 55 17.13 42.31 -17.47
N SER A 56 18.04 42.82 -16.62
CA SER A 56 17.73 43.28 -15.26
C SER A 56 16.81 44.49 -15.27
N ASN A 57 17.10 45.45 -16.15
CA ASN A 57 16.29 46.64 -16.37
C ASN A 57 16.02 46.80 -17.87
N LYS A 58 14.74 46.83 -18.26
CA LYS A 58 14.35 46.96 -19.67
C LYS A 58 14.64 48.33 -20.27
N SER A 59 14.74 49.37 -19.43
CA SER A 59 14.96 50.73 -19.90
C SER A 59 16.44 51.06 -20.11
N ARG A 60 17.35 50.29 -19.50
CA ARG A 60 18.80 50.42 -19.63
C ARG A 60 19.45 49.02 -19.55
N PRO A 61 19.84 48.43 -20.70
CA PRO A 61 20.47 47.12 -20.75
C PRO A 61 21.88 47.22 -20.17
N ASN A 62 22.00 47.05 -18.85
CA ASN A 62 23.28 47.12 -18.15
C ASN A 62 23.69 45.78 -17.52
N ASN A 63 22.77 44.82 -17.46
CA ASN A 63 23.04 43.51 -16.86
C ASN A 63 22.01 42.48 -17.33
N ILE A 64 22.46 41.25 -17.57
CA ILE A 64 21.63 40.09 -17.92
C ILE A 64 21.37 39.28 -16.66
N THR A 65 20.09 39.03 -16.37
CA THR A 65 19.67 38.26 -15.18
C THR A 65 19.57 36.76 -15.44
N ALA A 66 19.14 36.39 -16.65
CA ALA A 66 18.98 35.02 -17.07
C ALA A 66 19.12 34.95 -18.58
N PHE A 67 19.58 33.81 -19.06
CA PHE A 67 19.52 33.47 -20.47
C PHE A 67 19.20 31.99 -20.62
N ARG A 68 18.82 31.57 -21.83
CA ARG A 68 18.67 30.16 -22.17
C ARG A 68 19.55 29.78 -23.37
N ALA A 69 19.94 28.52 -23.41
CA ALA A 69 20.55 27.87 -24.57
C ALA A 69 19.70 26.65 -24.91
N LEU A 70 19.41 26.45 -26.19
CA LEU A 70 18.62 25.30 -26.65
C LEU A 70 19.57 24.21 -27.13
N VAL A 71 19.38 22.99 -26.64
CA VAL A 71 20.21 21.85 -27.02
C VAL A 71 19.33 20.81 -27.70
N GLY A 72 19.70 20.46 -28.92
CA GLY A 72 19.08 19.39 -29.70
C GLY A 72 19.46 18.03 -29.17
N MET A 73 18.45 17.24 -28.79
CA MET A 73 18.61 15.87 -28.34
C MET A 73 18.41 14.90 -29.50
N LYS A 74 19.16 13.80 -29.51
CA LYS A 74 19.01 12.71 -30.51
C LYS A 74 18.57 11.44 -29.79
N ASN A 75 17.73 10.64 -30.46
CA ASN A 75 17.27 9.33 -29.96
C ASN A 75 16.51 9.43 -28.61
N PHE A 76 15.65 10.43 -28.44
CA PHE A 76 14.90 10.67 -27.20
C PHE A 76 13.56 9.88 -27.10
N ALA A 77 13.49 8.69 -27.72
CA ALA A 77 12.22 7.97 -27.89
C ALA A 77 11.91 6.98 -26.76
N LYS A 78 12.92 6.37 -26.13
CA LYS A 78 12.74 5.35 -25.08
C LYS A 78 12.93 5.95 -23.70
N ALA A 79 12.18 5.47 -22.70
CA ALA A 79 12.28 5.96 -21.32
C ALA A 79 13.71 5.90 -20.74
N LEU A 80 14.47 4.82 -21.04
CA LEU A 80 15.87 4.70 -20.60
C LEU A 80 16.77 5.78 -21.21
N ASP A 81 16.65 6.02 -22.53
CA ASP A 81 17.41 7.07 -23.21
C ASP A 81 17.06 8.46 -22.65
N GLN A 82 15.80 8.64 -22.22
CA GLN A 82 15.34 9.87 -21.59
C GLN A 82 15.95 10.07 -20.20
N MET A 83 15.98 9.03 -19.36
CA MET A 83 16.66 9.04 -18.05
C MET A 83 18.14 9.39 -18.20
N ASP A 84 18.86 8.65 -19.04
CA ASP A 84 20.30 8.87 -19.27
C ASP A 84 20.60 10.29 -19.75
N THR A 85 19.70 10.85 -20.58
CA THR A 85 19.81 12.23 -21.05
C THR A 85 19.63 13.22 -19.89
N VAL A 86 18.57 13.09 -19.09
CA VAL A 86 18.32 13.97 -17.95
C VAL A 86 19.49 13.95 -16.97
N ASP A 87 20.00 12.76 -16.65
CA ASP A 87 21.16 12.59 -15.77
C ASP A 87 22.41 13.25 -16.32
N SER A 88 22.68 13.08 -17.63
CA SER A 88 23.81 13.73 -18.29
C SER A 88 23.72 15.25 -18.21
N PHE A 89 22.54 15.82 -18.43
CA PHE A 89 22.29 17.26 -18.34
C PHE A 89 22.43 17.79 -16.90
N ARG A 90 21.90 17.06 -15.91
CA ARG A 90 22.02 17.40 -14.48
C ARG A 90 23.45 17.31 -14.00
N ASN A 91 24.16 16.24 -14.33
CA ASN A 91 25.58 16.05 -13.99
C ASN A 91 26.45 17.15 -14.61
N LEU A 92 26.18 17.53 -15.87
CA LEU A 92 26.88 18.65 -16.51
C LEU A 92 26.62 19.97 -15.78
N ALA A 93 25.38 20.25 -15.41
CA ALA A 93 25.03 21.45 -14.64
C ALA A 93 25.70 21.47 -13.26
N GLN A 94 25.82 20.32 -12.58
CA GLN A 94 26.49 20.18 -11.29
C GLN A 94 28.01 20.42 -11.36
N ASN A 95 28.64 20.13 -12.50
CA ASN A 95 30.07 20.38 -12.69
C ASN A 95 30.44 21.88 -12.74
N TYR A 96 29.46 22.75 -12.98
CA TYR A 96 29.66 24.20 -13.06
C TYR A 96 28.72 24.96 -12.12
N PRO A 97 28.89 24.80 -10.79
CA PRO A 97 27.99 25.39 -9.79
C PRO A 97 27.98 26.92 -9.81
N GLU A 98 29.03 27.56 -10.31
CA GLU A 98 29.16 29.02 -10.42
C GLU A 98 28.10 29.67 -11.32
N TYR A 99 27.56 28.93 -12.29
CA TYR A 99 26.60 29.46 -13.26
C TYR A 99 25.13 29.16 -12.89
N ASN A 100 24.88 28.41 -11.81
CA ASN A 100 23.53 28.04 -11.35
C ASN A 100 22.62 27.56 -12.50
N ILE A 101 23.11 26.62 -13.29
CA ILE A 101 22.45 26.13 -14.50
C ILE A 101 21.25 25.26 -14.10
N THR A 102 20.08 25.58 -14.63
CA THR A 102 18.89 24.76 -14.50
C THR A 102 18.52 24.19 -15.86
N THR A 103 18.23 22.89 -15.92
CA THR A 103 17.85 22.22 -17.15
C THR A 103 16.34 22.07 -17.17
N PHE A 104 15.71 22.41 -18.29
CA PHE A 104 14.26 22.43 -18.40
C PHE A 104 13.82 21.82 -19.73
N GLN A 105 12.92 20.86 -19.62
CA GLN A 105 12.14 20.32 -20.72
C GLN A 105 10.83 19.80 -20.14
N ILE A 106 9.72 19.93 -20.87
CA ILE A 106 8.39 19.50 -20.39
C ILE A 106 8.38 18.00 -20.02
N MET A 107 9.21 17.20 -20.71
CA MET A 107 9.33 15.77 -20.47
C MET A 107 10.08 15.41 -19.18
N TRP A 108 10.84 16.33 -18.57
CA TRP A 108 11.63 16.03 -17.35
C TRP A 108 10.72 15.59 -16.21
N LEU A 109 9.50 16.15 -16.14
CA LEU A 109 8.51 15.75 -15.15
C LEU A 109 8.16 14.25 -15.23
N PHE A 110 8.05 13.70 -16.45
CA PHE A 110 7.76 12.28 -16.62
C PHE A 110 8.99 11.42 -16.36
N VAL A 111 10.18 11.89 -16.74
CA VAL A 111 11.44 11.17 -16.49
C VAL A 111 11.70 11.05 -14.99
N ASP A 112 11.52 12.14 -14.24
CA ASP A 112 11.67 12.16 -12.79
C ASP A 112 10.67 11.20 -12.13
N GLN A 113 9.46 11.11 -12.67
CA GLN A 113 8.50 10.12 -12.20
C GLN A 113 8.97 8.69 -12.47
N TYR A 114 9.56 8.39 -13.64
CA TYR A 114 10.04 7.05 -13.98
C TYR A 114 11.27 6.64 -13.16
N GLU A 115 12.18 7.58 -12.89
CA GLU A 115 13.39 7.38 -12.09
C GLU A 115 13.02 6.88 -10.68
N GLU A 116 11.94 7.43 -10.13
CA GLU A 116 11.42 7.12 -8.81
C GLU A 116 10.60 5.81 -8.75
N VAL A 117 10.16 5.22 -9.86
CA VAL A 117 9.29 4.02 -9.81
C VAL A 117 10.01 2.82 -9.18
N LEU A 118 11.20 2.50 -9.65
CA LEU A 118 11.94 1.32 -9.20
C LEU A 118 12.34 1.41 -7.71
N PRO A 119 13.01 2.48 -7.22
CA PRO A 119 13.39 2.57 -5.81
C PRO A 119 12.16 2.54 -4.90
N ASN A 120 11.09 3.25 -5.24
CA ASN A 120 9.86 3.23 -4.45
C ASN A 120 9.19 1.87 -4.47
N THR A 121 9.15 1.17 -5.61
CA THR A 121 8.60 -0.21 -5.67
C THR A 121 9.37 -1.15 -4.76
N ILE A 122 10.70 -1.13 -4.79
CA ILE A 122 11.54 -1.96 -3.92
C ILE A 122 11.29 -1.60 -2.46
N GLN A 123 11.19 -0.30 -2.16
CA GLN A 123 10.91 0.19 -0.82
C GLN A 123 9.58 -0.31 -0.27
N GLU A 124 8.52 -0.20 -1.06
CA GLU A 124 7.19 -0.66 -0.69
C GLU A 124 7.12 -2.19 -0.54
N ILE A 125 7.82 -2.95 -1.39
CA ILE A 125 7.91 -4.41 -1.23
C ILE A 125 8.55 -4.77 0.11
N TYR A 126 9.77 -4.29 0.41
CA TYR A 126 10.43 -4.72 1.64
C TYR A 126 9.74 -4.18 2.89
N SER A 127 9.30 -2.91 2.88
CA SER A 127 8.70 -2.29 4.06
C SER A 127 7.27 -2.78 4.28
N GLY A 128 6.48 -2.88 3.21
CA GLY A 128 5.12 -3.43 3.23
C GLY A 128 5.11 -4.88 3.69
N THR A 129 5.90 -5.76 3.08
CA THR A 129 5.96 -7.16 3.50
C THR A 129 6.47 -7.29 4.95
N ALA A 130 7.47 -6.51 5.38
CA ALA A 130 7.94 -6.54 6.76
C ALA A 130 6.86 -6.14 7.78
N PHE A 131 6.11 -5.06 7.50
CA PHE A 131 4.99 -4.64 8.34
C PHE A 131 3.88 -5.68 8.39
N MET A 132 3.57 -6.30 7.26
CA MET A 132 2.53 -7.33 7.19
C MET A 132 2.91 -8.60 7.96
N ILE A 133 4.19 -9.01 7.92
CA ILE A 133 4.69 -10.12 8.73
C ILE A 133 4.59 -9.78 10.22
N LEU A 134 4.93 -8.54 10.62
CA LEU A 134 4.81 -8.08 12.01
C LEU A 134 3.35 -8.19 12.48
N ILE A 135 2.41 -7.68 11.70
CA ILE A 135 0.98 -7.74 11.99
C ILE A 135 0.51 -9.21 12.09
N ALA A 136 0.92 -10.08 11.15
CA ALA A 136 0.57 -11.49 11.18
C ALA A 136 1.08 -12.20 12.45
N VAL A 137 2.30 -11.90 12.90
CA VAL A 137 2.85 -12.45 14.16
C VAL A 137 2.11 -11.90 15.38
N PHE A 138 1.68 -10.63 15.36
CA PHE A 138 0.96 -10.02 16.47
C PHE A 138 -0.48 -10.55 16.62
N PHE A 139 -1.20 -10.70 15.50
CA PHE A 139 -2.61 -11.11 15.50
C PHE A 139 -2.82 -12.63 15.55
N ILE A 140 -1.91 -13.44 14.99
CA ILE A 140 -2.05 -14.90 14.99
C ILE A 140 -1.44 -15.46 16.28
N PRO A 141 -2.22 -16.12 17.16
CA PRO A 141 -1.77 -16.60 18.48
C PRO A 141 -0.68 -17.69 18.44
N SER A 142 -0.15 -18.05 17.27
CA SER A 142 0.85 -19.11 17.10
C SER A 142 1.95 -18.68 16.12
N VAL A 143 3.18 -18.59 16.62
CA VAL A 143 4.36 -18.15 15.86
C VAL A 143 4.70 -19.06 14.67
N ILE A 144 4.45 -20.37 14.80
CA ILE A 144 4.73 -21.32 13.71
C ILE A 144 3.77 -21.09 12.54
N SER A 145 2.48 -20.88 12.82
CA SER A 145 1.49 -20.62 11.76
C SER A 145 1.70 -19.24 11.13
N SER A 146 2.08 -18.23 11.92
CA SER A 146 2.41 -16.90 11.37
C SER A 146 3.66 -16.93 10.48
N LEU A 147 4.65 -17.79 10.76
CA LEU A 147 5.79 -18.00 9.89
C LEU A 147 5.39 -18.60 8.54
N TRP A 148 4.48 -19.57 8.51
CA TRP A 148 3.97 -20.12 7.26
C TRP A 148 3.14 -19.11 6.46
N VAL A 149 2.38 -18.25 7.14
CA VAL A 149 1.69 -17.11 6.52
C VAL A 149 2.68 -16.13 5.91
N ALA A 150 3.75 -15.78 6.64
CA ALA A 150 4.82 -14.92 6.13
C ALA A 150 5.47 -15.48 4.86
N LEU A 151 5.75 -16.79 4.84
CA LEU A 151 6.28 -17.47 3.65
C LEU A 151 5.27 -17.50 2.49
N ALA A 152 3.98 -17.66 2.78
CA ALA A 152 2.94 -17.60 1.76
C ALA A 152 2.84 -16.21 1.14
N ILE A 153 2.89 -15.13 1.94
CA ILE A 153 2.90 -13.74 1.47
C ILE A 153 4.10 -13.50 0.54
N LEU A 154 5.31 -13.84 0.99
CA LEU A 154 6.53 -13.72 0.17
C LEU A 154 6.43 -14.49 -1.16
N SER A 155 5.84 -15.68 -1.13
CA SER A 155 5.63 -16.51 -2.32
C SER A 155 4.59 -15.90 -3.28
N ILE A 156 3.51 -15.30 -2.77
CA ILE A 156 2.50 -14.60 -3.58
C ILE A 156 3.13 -13.40 -4.27
N ASP A 157 3.87 -12.56 -3.53
CA ASP A 157 4.48 -11.35 -4.06
C ASP A 157 5.57 -11.67 -5.09
N ALA A 158 6.44 -12.65 -4.80
CA ALA A 158 7.45 -13.13 -5.75
C ALA A 158 6.81 -13.74 -7.00
N GLY A 159 5.73 -14.52 -6.83
CA GLY A 159 4.95 -15.07 -7.93
C GLY A 159 4.34 -13.99 -8.81
N MET A 160 3.73 -12.96 -8.21
CA MET A 160 3.15 -11.83 -8.91
C MET A 160 4.21 -11.10 -9.77
N ILE A 161 5.34 -10.73 -9.17
CA ILE A 161 6.43 -10.04 -9.90
C ILE A 161 6.99 -10.93 -11.02
N GLY A 162 7.16 -12.23 -10.76
CA GLY A 162 7.64 -13.19 -11.76
C GLY A 162 6.70 -13.37 -12.94
N PHE A 163 5.39 -13.50 -12.69
CA PHE A 163 4.40 -13.63 -13.75
C PHE A 163 4.17 -12.31 -14.50
N MET A 164 4.30 -11.16 -13.83
CA MET A 164 4.27 -9.85 -14.47
C MET A 164 5.40 -9.71 -15.50
N ALA A 165 6.61 -10.14 -15.15
CA ALA A 165 7.75 -10.19 -16.08
C ALA A 165 7.50 -11.19 -17.22
N PHE A 166 6.93 -12.36 -16.93
CA PHE A 166 6.59 -13.38 -17.95
C PHE A 166 5.56 -12.87 -18.97
N TRP A 167 4.57 -12.07 -18.55
CA TRP A 167 3.59 -11.44 -19.44
C TRP A 167 4.10 -10.17 -20.12
N GLY A 168 5.36 -9.78 -19.89
CA GLY A 168 5.97 -8.60 -20.51
C GLY A 168 5.30 -7.29 -20.10
N ILE A 169 4.75 -7.22 -18.88
CA ILE A 169 4.20 -5.98 -18.33
C ILE A 169 5.37 -5.15 -17.79
N ASN A 170 5.52 -3.92 -18.27
CA ASN A 170 6.61 -3.04 -17.84
C ASN A 170 6.37 -2.55 -16.41
N LEU A 171 7.46 -2.32 -15.67
CA LEU A 171 7.40 -1.69 -14.35
C LEU A 171 7.15 -0.19 -14.52
N ASP A 172 5.91 0.22 -14.32
CA ASP A 172 5.44 1.59 -14.29
C ASP A 172 4.65 1.90 -13.00
N VAL A 173 4.20 3.14 -12.83
CA VAL A 173 3.45 3.60 -11.65
C VAL A 173 2.18 2.77 -11.43
N ILE A 174 1.52 2.33 -12.50
CA ILE A 174 0.29 1.54 -12.42
C ILE A 174 0.61 0.14 -11.88
N SER A 175 1.65 -0.48 -12.41
CA SER A 175 2.12 -1.78 -11.94
C SER A 175 2.62 -1.73 -10.51
N MET A 176 3.31 -0.64 -10.10
CA MET A 176 3.71 -0.38 -8.72
C MET A 176 2.49 -0.38 -7.78
N ILE A 177 1.42 0.35 -8.13
CA ILE A 177 0.17 0.34 -7.37
C ILE A 177 -0.39 -1.09 -7.27
N THR A 178 -0.33 -1.86 -8.36
CA THR A 178 -0.86 -3.24 -8.36
C THR A 178 -0.01 -4.21 -7.54
N ILE A 179 1.30 -3.99 -7.44
CA ILE A 179 2.20 -4.73 -6.54
C ILE A 179 1.86 -4.41 -5.09
N ILE A 180 1.65 -3.13 -4.75
CA ILE A 180 1.23 -2.72 -3.40
C ILE A 180 -0.13 -3.35 -3.03
N MET A 181 -1.09 -3.33 -3.96
CA MET A 181 -2.37 -4.03 -3.79
C MET A 181 -2.19 -5.54 -3.60
N SER A 182 -1.23 -6.17 -4.29
CA SER A 182 -0.89 -7.59 -4.12
C SER A 182 -0.49 -7.91 -2.68
N ILE A 183 0.39 -7.10 -2.10
CA ILE A 183 0.84 -7.27 -0.72
C ILE A 183 -0.38 -7.23 0.23
N GLY A 184 -1.31 -6.28 0.03
CA GLY A 184 -2.55 -6.21 0.81
C GLY A 184 -3.45 -7.44 0.65
N PHE A 185 -3.75 -7.84 -0.59
CA PHE A 185 -4.61 -9.00 -0.86
C PHE A 185 -4.01 -10.32 -0.37
N SER A 186 -2.69 -10.48 -0.48
CA SER A 186 -1.99 -11.69 -0.03
C SER A 186 -2.20 -11.94 1.46
N VAL A 187 -2.19 -10.89 2.27
CA VAL A 187 -2.39 -10.93 3.72
C VAL A 187 -3.85 -11.19 4.05
N ASP A 188 -4.78 -10.51 3.39
CA ASP A 188 -6.22 -10.73 3.64
C ASP A 188 -6.59 -12.20 3.42
N PHE A 189 -6.17 -12.81 2.31
CA PHE A 189 -6.50 -14.20 2.03
C PHE A 189 -5.83 -15.18 3.00
N THR A 190 -4.54 -14.97 3.30
CA THR A 190 -3.76 -15.93 4.11
C THR A 190 -4.01 -15.79 5.62
N ALA A 191 -4.12 -14.56 6.13
CA ALA A 191 -4.32 -14.29 7.55
C ALA A 191 -5.71 -14.75 8.03
N HIS A 192 -6.76 -14.56 7.24
CA HIS A 192 -8.10 -15.02 7.61
C HIS A 192 -8.15 -16.55 7.76
N ILE A 193 -7.58 -17.30 6.81
CA ILE A 193 -7.50 -18.77 6.88
C ILE A 193 -6.66 -19.23 8.07
N ALA A 194 -5.48 -18.63 8.27
CA ALA A 194 -4.61 -19.00 9.39
C ALA A 194 -5.22 -18.68 10.75
N TYR A 195 -5.91 -17.54 10.87
CA TYR A 195 -6.60 -17.17 12.10
C TYR A 195 -7.74 -18.15 12.41
N ALA A 196 -8.60 -18.48 11.43
CA ALA A 196 -9.65 -19.47 11.62
C ALA A 196 -9.09 -20.85 11.98
N TYR A 197 -7.98 -21.27 11.37
CA TYR A 197 -7.30 -22.50 11.75
C TYR A 197 -6.87 -22.50 13.22
N VAL A 198 -6.37 -21.37 13.74
CA VAL A 198 -5.92 -21.27 15.13
C VAL A 198 -7.10 -21.23 16.12
N VAL A 199 -8.20 -20.54 15.77
CA VAL A 199 -9.36 -20.38 16.65
C VAL A 199 -10.27 -21.61 16.68
N ILE A 200 -10.41 -22.33 15.57
CA ILE A 200 -11.26 -23.52 15.51
C ILE A 200 -10.60 -24.68 16.25
N ASP A 201 -11.35 -25.22 17.21
CA ASP A 201 -10.99 -26.46 17.90
C ASP A 201 -11.25 -27.67 16.99
N GLY A 202 -10.32 -28.62 17.00
CA GLY A 202 -10.43 -29.89 16.28
C GLY A 202 -9.46 -30.90 16.86
N LYS A 203 -9.77 -32.19 16.72
CA LYS A 203 -8.97 -33.29 17.30
C LYS A 203 -7.64 -33.44 16.58
N ASP A 204 -7.67 -33.27 15.26
CA ASP A 204 -6.52 -33.35 14.36
C ASP A 204 -6.31 -32.07 13.54
N ASN A 205 -5.08 -31.84 13.10
CA ASN A 205 -4.74 -30.68 12.26
C ASN A 205 -5.52 -30.66 10.95
N VAL A 206 -5.77 -31.84 10.37
CA VAL A 206 -6.58 -31.98 9.16
C VAL A 206 -8.01 -31.53 9.42
N GLU A 207 -8.63 -31.98 10.51
CA GLU A 207 -10.00 -31.57 10.89
C GLU A 207 -10.10 -30.06 11.10
N ARG A 208 -9.13 -29.46 11.81
CA ARG A 208 -9.08 -28.00 12.00
C ARG A 208 -8.95 -27.25 10.68
N THR A 209 -8.11 -27.74 9.79
CA THR A 209 -7.91 -27.13 8.46
C THR A 209 -9.17 -27.23 7.61
N VAL A 210 -9.82 -28.40 7.60
CA VAL A 210 -11.07 -28.62 6.86
C VAL A 210 -12.17 -27.70 7.39
N ASN A 211 -12.31 -27.57 8.71
CA ASN A 211 -13.32 -26.69 9.32
C ASN A 211 -13.04 -25.19 9.06
N ALA A 212 -11.77 -24.79 9.08
CA ALA A 212 -11.38 -23.42 8.73
C ALA A 212 -11.69 -23.10 7.27
N LEU A 213 -11.34 -24.02 6.36
CA LEU A 213 -11.60 -23.88 4.94
C LEU A 213 -13.10 -23.90 4.64
N SER A 214 -13.88 -24.79 5.26
CA SER A 214 -15.34 -24.84 5.05
C SER A 214 -16.05 -23.56 5.48
N THR A 215 -15.49 -22.84 6.45
CA THR A 215 -16.07 -21.58 6.95
C THR A 215 -15.68 -20.38 6.08
N LEU A 216 -14.42 -20.33 5.61
CA LEU A 216 -13.86 -19.12 5.00
C LEU A 216 -13.60 -19.21 3.49
N ALA A 217 -13.56 -20.40 2.88
CA ALA A 217 -13.28 -20.54 1.46
C ALA A 217 -14.32 -19.81 0.60
N TRP A 218 -15.60 -19.91 0.97
CA TRP A 218 -16.69 -19.29 0.21
C TRP A 218 -16.65 -17.75 0.28
N PRO A 219 -16.58 -17.10 1.46
CA PRO A 219 -16.38 -15.65 1.56
C PRO A 219 -15.16 -15.14 0.78
N ILE A 220 -14.00 -15.82 0.89
CA ILE A 220 -12.77 -15.42 0.19
C ILE A 220 -12.92 -15.52 -1.33
N THR A 221 -13.54 -16.60 -1.81
CA THR A 221 -13.79 -16.79 -3.24
C THR A 221 -14.77 -15.75 -3.76
N GLN A 222 -15.84 -15.43 -3.02
CA GLN A 222 -16.77 -14.37 -3.40
C GLN A 222 -16.10 -12.99 -3.47
N GLY A 223 -15.25 -12.67 -2.50
CA GLY A 223 -14.46 -11.43 -2.51
C GLY A 223 -13.58 -11.32 -3.74
N GLY A 224 -12.84 -12.39 -4.07
CA GLY A 224 -11.99 -12.41 -5.27
C GLY A 224 -12.78 -12.30 -6.58
N ILE A 225 -13.93 -12.99 -6.69
CA ILE A 225 -14.81 -12.89 -7.87
C ILE A 225 -15.34 -11.45 -8.01
N ALA A 226 -15.76 -10.82 -6.92
CA ALA A 226 -16.25 -9.45 -6.94
C ALA A 226 -15.17 -8.47 -7.43
N THR A 227 -13.92 -8.62 -6.97
CA THR A 227 -12.79 -7.81 -7.45
C THR A 227 -12.55 -8.00 -8.94
N VAL A 228 -12.50 -9.25 -9.42
CA VAL A 228 -12.31 -9.55 -10.85
C VAL A 228 -13.45 -8.99 -11.70
N MET A 229 -14.70 -9.15 -11.26
CA MET A 229 -15.88 -8.57 -11.91
C MET A 229 -15.83 -7.05 -11.95
N GLY A 230 -15.30 -6.41 -10.91
CA GLY A 230 -15.14 -4.95 -10.87
C GLY A 230 -14.15 -4.45 -11.92
N VAL A 231 -13.05 -5.17 -12.15
CA VAL A 231 -12.02 -4.77 -13.11
C VAL A 231 -12.23 -5.30 -14.52
N VAL A 232 -13.14 -6.25 -14.75
CA VAL A 232 -13.37 -6.87 -16.06
C VAL A 232 -13.78 -5.85 -17.13
N VAL A 233 -14.44 -4.75 -16.73
CA VAL A 233 -14.83 -3.67 -17.64
C VAL A 233 -13.61 -2.99 -18.28
N LEU A 234 -12.45 -3.04 -17.62
CA LEU A 234 -11.18 -2.47 -18.09
C LEU A 234 -10.46 -3.40 -19.08
N ALA A 235 -10.88 -4.66 -19.22
CA ALA A 235 -10.28 -5.59 -20.17
C ALA A 235 -10.61 -5.25 -21.63
N GLY A 236 -11.76 -4.60 -21.87
CA GLY A 236 -12.24 -4.26 -23.21
C GLY A 236 -11.72 -2.92 -23.76
N THR A 237 -10.93 -2.17 -23.00
CA THR A 237 -10.45 -0.85 -23.40
C THR A 237 -9.11 -0.93 -24.12
N ASN A 238 -9.00 -0.27 -25.28
CA ASN A 238 -7.78 -0.20 -26.11
C ASN A 238 -6.71 0.74 -25.51
N SER A 239 -6.33 0.51 -24.25
CA SER A 239 -5.25 1.24 -23.58
C SER A 239 -4.33 0.26 -22.85
N TYR A 240 -3.02 0.52 -22.93
CA TYR A 240 -2.02 -0.24 -22.20
C TYR A 240 -2.27 -0.18 -20.69
N ILE A 241 -2.57 1.01 -20.17
CA ILE A 241 -2.77 1.26 -18.74
C ILE A 241 -3.87 0.37 -18.16
N THR A 242 -5.03 0.36 -18.82
CA THR A 242 -6.20 -0.42 -18.37
C THR A 242 -5.97 -1.92 -18.51
N THR A 243 -5.33 -2.34 -19.60
CA THR A 243 -5.04 -3.76 -19.85
C THR A 243 -4.01 -4.29 -18.87
N ALA A 244 -2.96 -3.51 -18.57
CA ALA A 244 -1.95 -3.84 -17.58
C ALA A 244 -2.59 -3.99 -16.20
N PHE A 245 -3.39 -3.01 -15.77
CA PHE A 245 -4.11 -3.06 -14.50
C PHE A 245 -5.05 -4.27 -14.38
N PHE A 246 -5.84 -4.57 -15.42
CA PHE A 246 -6.71 -5.75 -15.44
C PHE A 246 -5.90 -7.05 -15.30
N ARG A 247 -4.82 -7.20 -16.09
CA ARG A 247 -3.97 -8.39 -16.05
C ARG A 247 -3.32 -8.59 -14.68
N THR A 248 -2.77 -7.53 -14.09
CA THR A 248 -2.10 -7.63 -12.79
C THR A 248 -3.09 -7.93 -11.66
N VAL A 249 -4.25 -7.28 -11.63
CA VAL A 249 -5.29 -7.58 -10.62
C VAL A 249 -5.80 -9.02 -10.76
N PHE A 250 -6.09 -9.47 -11.98
CA PHE A 250 -6.50 -10.86 -12.23
C PHE A 250 -5.44 -11.85 -11.73
N LEU A 251 -4.16 -11.58 -12.02
CA LEU A 251 -3.03 -12.41 -11.60
C LEU A 251 -2.91 -12.50 -10.08
N VAL A 252 -3.03 -11.39 -9.37
CA VAL A 252 -3.01 -11.34 -7.90
C VAL A 252 -4.10 -12.20 -7.29
N ILE A 253 -5.33 -12.14 -7.81
CA ILE A 253 -6.45 -12.93 -7.29
C ILE A 253 -6.22 -14.43 -7.53
N VAL A 254 -5.75 -14.83 -8.71
CA VAL A 254 -5.50 -16.24 -9.04
C VAL A 254 -4.36 -16.82 -8.20
N ILE A 255 -3.24 -16.11 -8.07
CA ILE A 255 -2.11 -16.55 -7.25
C ILE A 255 -2.50 -16.55 -5.77
N GLY A 256 -3.23 -15.53 -5.32
CA GLY A 256 -3.75 -15.42 -3.96
C GLY A 256 -4.68 -16.56 -3.58
N TRP A 257 -5.62 -16.94 -4.46
CA TRP A 257 -6.47 -18.11 -4.25
C TRP A 257 -5.69 -19.42 -4.19
N ALA A 258 -4.74 -19.62 -5.11
CA ALA A 258 -3.89 -20.81 -5.09
C ALA A 258 -3.13 -20.94 -3.76
N HIS A 259 -2.62 -19.82 -3.23
CA HIS A 259 -1.90 -19.85 -1.97
C HIS A 259 -2.82 -20.00 -0.75
N ALA A 260 -3.93 -19.28 -0.69
CA ALA A 260 -4.80 -19.26 0.49
C ALA A 260 -5.73 -20.48 0.59
N LEU A 261 -6.20 -21.02 -0.54
CA LEU A 261 -7.15 -22.13 -0.56
C LEU A 261 -6.49 -23.50 -0.74
N ILE A 262 -5.26 -23.56 -1.27
CA ILE A 262 -4.56 -24.82 -1.54
C ILE A 262 -3.26 -24.91 -0.74
N PHE A 263 -2.29 -24.03 -1.01
CA PHE A 263 -0.95 -24.14 -0.41
C PHE A 263 -0.99 -24.03 1.13
N LEU A 264 -1.59 -22.97 1.66
CA LEU A 264 -1.60 -22.68 3.10
C LEU A 264 -2.36 -23.77 3.89
N PRO A 265 -3.57 -24.22 3.49
CA PRO A 265 -4.25 -25.34 4.16
C PRO A 265 -3.40 -26.62 4.17
N VAL A 266 -2.76 -26.98 3.06
CA VAL A 266 -1.91 -28.17 2.98
C VAL A 266 -0.72 -28.04 3.95
N VAL A 267 -0.03 -26.91 3.93
CA VAL A 267 1.11 -26.63 4.80
C VAL A 267 0.71 -26.65 6.28
N LEU A 268 -0.39 -25.99 6.65
CA LEU A 268 -0.89 -25.99 8.03
C LEU A 268 -1.30 -27.41 8.47
N SER A 269 -1.93 -28.20 7.61
CA SER A 269 -2.34 -29.56 7.94
C SER A 269 -1.15 -30.49 8.23
N VAL A 270 -0.04 -30.33 7.51
CA VAL A 270 1.17 -31.16 7.62
C VAL A 270 2.10 -30.66 8.73
N PHE A 271 2.34 -29.35 8.81
CA PHE A 271 3.43 -28.77 9.60
C PHE A 271 2.99 -28.06 10.88
N SER A 272 1.70 -27.78 11.09
CA SER A 272 1.28 -27.15 12.35
C SER A 272 1.37 -28.16 13.49
N CYS A 273 2.47 -28.13 14.23
CA CYS A 273 2.65 -28.94 15.43
C CYS A 273 1.59 -28.60 16.50
N LYS A 274 1.18 -29.59 17.31
CA LYS A 274 0.13 -29.55 18.36
C LYS A 274 0.44 -28.61 19.55
N LEU A 275 0.86 -27.36 19.30
CA LEU A 275 1.16 -26.38 20.33
C LEU A 275 -0.07 -25.55 20.76
N SER A 276 -1.15 -25.56 19.97
CA SER A 276 -2.36 -24.75 20.17
C SER A 276 -3.12 -25.10 21.45
N THR A 277 -3.19 -26.38 21.83
CA THR A 277 -4.00 -26.81 22.98
C THR A 277 -3.36 -26.55 24.34
N LYS A 278 -2.03 -26.36 24.43
CA LYS A 278 -1.35 -26.03 25.70
C LYS A 278 -1.27 -24.53 25.98
N TYR A 279 -1.02 -23.70 24.96
CA TYR A 279 -0.82 -22.26 25.15
C TYR A 279 -2.12 -21.46 25.18
N ALA A 280 -3.13 -21.81 24.36
CA ALA A 280 -4.45 -21.19 24.45
C ALA A 280 -5.10 -21.48 25.82
N LYS A 281 -5.01 -22.72 26.30
CA LYS A 281 -5.43 -23.07 27.67
C LYS A 281 -4.62 -22.31 28.73
N SER A 282 -3.32 -22.07 28.55
CA SER A 282 -2.50 -21.34 29.52
C SER A 282 -2.76 -19.83 29.58
N CYS A 283 -3.09 -19.18 28.46
CA CYS A 283 -3.42 -17.75 28.44
C CYS A 283 -4.84 -17.50 28.97
N TRP A 284 -5.79 -18.38 28.63
CA TRP A 284 -7.15 -18.31 29.17
C TRP A 284 -7.25 -18.82 30.61
N SER A 285 -6.41 -19.77 31.05
CA SER A 285 -6.36 -20.19 32.46
C SER A 285 -5.75 -19.13 33.39
N LYS A 286 -5.03 -18.16 32.84
CA LYS A 286 -4.50 -17.00 33.58
C LYS A 286 -5.54 -15.89 33.76
N ILE A 287 -6.61 -15.89 32.97
CA ILE A 287 -7.85 -15.15 33.27
C ILE A 287 -8.69 -16.04 34.19
N LYS A 288 -8.13 -16.38 35.36
CA LYS A 288 -8.92 -16.87 36.49
C LYS A 288 -9.52 -15.65 37.15
N ILE A 289 -10.82 -15.42 36.95
CA ILE A 289 -11.62 -14.64 37.88
C ILE A 289 -11.40 -15.29 39.26
N GLY A 290 -11.01 -14.45 40.22
CA GLY A 290 -10.52 -14.87 41.53
C GLY A 290 -11.47 -15.82 42.26
N ASN A 291 -10.86 -16.71 43.05
CA ASN A 291 -11.45 -17.54 44.11
C ASN A 291 -12.75 -18.27 43.80
N ARG A 292 -12.61 -19.48 43.26
CA ARG A 292 -13.65 -20.53 43.27
C ARG A 292 -14.02 -20.98 44.70
N ASP A 293 -13.17 -20.69 45.69
CA ASP A 293 -13.32 -21.22 47.05
C ASP A 293 -14.10 -20.28 47.98
N GLN A 294 -14.35 -19.01 47.60
CA GLN A 294 -15.20 -18.11 48.39
C GLN A 294 -16.69 -18.13 47.99
N ILE A 295 -17.01 -18.71 46.83
CA ILE A 295 -18.41 -18.82 46.35
C ILE A 295 -19.00 -20.19 46.72
N ALA A 296 -18.17 -21.19 47.01
CA ALA A 296 -18.61 -22.54 47.38
C ALA A 296 -19.24 -22.61 48.79
N ASP A 297 -18.88 -21.74 49.73
CA ASP A 297 -19.44 -21.73 51.09
C ASP A 297 -20.87 -21.14 51.15
N TYR A 298 -21.36 -20.52 50.08
CA TYR A 298 -22.72 -19.99 49.98
C TYR A 298 -23.67 -20.88 49.17
N ALA A 299 -23.20 -22.04 48.66
CA ALA A 299 -23.96 -22.91 47.77
C ALA A 299 -24.42 -24.22 48.41
N ASN A 300 -24.62 -24.23 49.74
CA ASN A 300 -25.47 -25.24 50.38
C ASN A 300 -26.93 -24.81 50.20
N ASP A 301 -27.45 -25.05 49.00
CA ASP A 301 -28.84 -25.49 48.77
C ASP A 301 -29.09 -25.59 47.25
N ASN A 302 -29.08 -26.83 46.76
CA ASN A 302 -29.66 -27.34 45.51
C ASN A 302 -30.06 -26.30 44.42
N LYS A 303 -29.11 -25.76 43.65
CA LYS A 303 -29.38 -25.21 42.31
C LYS A 303 -28.23 -25.47 41.33
N VAL A 304 -28.53 -26.19 40.24
CA VAL A 304 -27.63 -26.47 39.13
C VAL A 304 -27.63 -25.27 38.17
N VAL A 305 -26.45 -24.71 37.88
CA VAL A 305 -26.29 -23.59 36.93
C VAL A 305 -26.01 -24.15 35.53
N THR A 306 -26.87 -23.84 34.56
CA THR A 306 -26.63 -24.08 33.12
C THR A 306 -26.48 -22.74 32.40
N VAL A 307 -25.44 -22.61 31.58
CA VAL A 307 -25.12 -21.41 30.80
C VAL A 307 -25.70 -21.58 29.40
N LEU A 308 -26.54 -20.64 28.95
CA LEU A 308 -27.15 -20.65 27.61
C LEU A 308 -26.37 -19.79 26.62
N GLU A 309 -26.31 -20.24 25.36
CA GLU A 309 -25.68 -19.55 24.23
C GLU A 309 -26.64 -18.56 23.54
N PRO A 310 -26.11 -17.59 22.76
CA PRO A 310 -26.88 -16.43 22.25
C PRO A 310 -28.03 -16.75 21.28
N ALA A 311 -28.14 -17.99 20.80
CA ALA A 311 -29.15 -18.40 19.81
C ALA A 311 -30.57 -18.53 20.37
N ASP A 312 -30.74 -18.61 21.69
CA ASP A 312 -32.04 -18.84 22.34
C ASP A 312 -32.80 -17.57 22.75
N LEU A 313 -32.23 -16.39 22.51
CA LEU A 313 -32.79 -15.09 22.93
C LEU A 313 -34.09 -14.67 22.22
N HIS A 314 -34.42 -15.26 21.07
CA HIS A 314 -35.62 -14.90 20.30
C HIS A 314 -36.94 -15.49 20.85
N LYS A 315 -36.90 -16.31 21.91
CA LYS A 315 -38.08 -17.03 22.43
C LYS A 315 -38.86 -16.32 23.54
N PHE A 316 -38.51 -15.09 23.93
CA PHE A 316 -39.14 -14.44 25.09
C PHE A 316 -39.89 -13.15 24.71
N ASP A 317 -41.21 -13.27 24.59
CA ASP A 317 -42.18 -12.16 24.43
C ASP A 317 -42.77 -11.70 25.78
N ALA A 318 -43.26 -10.44 25.77
CA ALA A 318 -44.16 -9.71 26.66
C ALA A 318 -43.86 -9.59 28.16
N ASN A 319 -43.30 -10.61 28.83
CA ASN A 319 -43.06 -10.58 30.29
C ASN A 319 -41.66 -10.05 30.67
N GLY A 320 -40.77 -9.82 29.70
CA GLY A 320 -39.42 -9.29 29.94
C GLY A 320 -39.37 -7.81 30.34
N LEU A 321 -40.47 -7.06 30.16
CA LEU A 321 -40.50 -5.62 30.46
C LEU A 321 -40.64 -5.31 31.97
N GLN A 322 -41.38 -6.14 32.71
CA GLN A 322 -41.56 -5.97 34.16
C GLN A 322 -40.28 -6.27 34.95
N LEU A 323 -39.52 -7.30 34.55
CA LEU A 323 -38.23 -7.63 35.18
C LEU A 323 -37.19 -6.53 34.96
N ARG A 324 -37.25 -5.83 33.81
CA ARG A 324 -36.36 -4.71 33.48
C ARG A 324 -36.60 -3.47 34.34
N GLN A 325 -37.85 -3.25 34.77
CA GLN A 325 -38.20 -2.15 35.67
C GLN A 325 -37.77 -2.43 37.12
N GLN A 326 -37.92 -3.66 37.60
CA GLN A 326 -37.49 -4.03 38.96
C GLN A 326 -35.96 -4.07 39.13
N LEU A 327 -35.21 -4.43 38.08
CA LEU A 327 -33.74 -4.41 38.11
C LEU A 327 -33.13 -2.99 38.13
N ASN A 328 -33.85 -1.99 37.62
CA ASN A 328 -33.39 -0.59 37.61
C ASN A 328 -33.60 0.13 38.95
N GLU A 329 -34.46 -0.36 39.85
CA GLU A 329 -34.67 0.24 41.18
C GLU A 329 -33.58 -0.13 42.20
N ILE A 330 -32.73 -1.12 41.91
CA ILE A 330 -31.72 -1.64 42.84
C ILE A 330 -30.31 -1.07 42.56
N TYR A 331 -30.13 -0.32 41.46
CA TYR A 331 -28.81 0.18 41.05
C TYR A 331 -28.78 1.72 40.93
N THR A 332 -28.27 2.39 41.97
CA THR A 332 -27.69 3.74 41.83
C THR A 332 -26.22 3.61 41.42
N PRO A 333 -25.74 4.36 40.39
CA PRO A 333 -24.42 4.11 39.84
C PRO A 333 -23.34 4.87 40.61
N THR A 334 -22.43 4.14 41.24
CA THR A 334 -21.08 4.65 41.55
C THR A 334 -20.03 3.82 40.81
N THR A 335 -19.44 4.49 39.81
CA THR A 335 -18.14 4.22 39.16
C THR A 335 -17.94 2.94 38.34
N THR A 336 -17.98 3.14 37.01
CA THR A 336 -17.11 2.59 35.95
C THR A 336 -16.70 1.11 36.00
N LYS A 337 -17.48 0.26 35.32
CA LYS A 337 -17.10 -0.66 34.21
C LYS A 337 -18.15 -1.75 34.08
N ASP A 338 -19.06 -1.60 33.12
CA ASP A 338 -20.12 -2.58 32.86
C ASP A 338 -19.62 -3.76 32.02
N TYR A 339 -19.66 -4.97 32.60
CA TYR A 339 -19.92 -6.19 31.85
C TYR A 339 -21.27 -6.73 32.33
N ARG A 340 -22.26 -6.78 31.43
CA ARG A 340 -23.60 -7.28 31.74
C ARG A 340 -23.60 -8.80 31.72
N VAL A 341 -23.74 -9.41 32.90
CA VAL A 341 -24.00 -10.85 33.03
C VAL A 341 -25.47 -11.01 33.41
N PHE A 342 -26.25 -11.67 32.54
CA PHE A 342 -27.64 -12.01 32.84
C PHE A 342 -27.66 -13.36 33.57
N VAL A 343 -28.09 -13.37 34.83
CA VAL A 343 -28.31 -14.58 35.63
C VAL A 343 -29.82 -14.81 35.73
N LYS A 344 -30.30 -15.97 35.28
CA LYS A 344 -31.68 -16.41 35.49
C LYS A 344 -31.76 -17.12 36.84
N ILE A 345 -32.66 -16.68 37.72
CA ILE A 345 -33.03 -17.39 38.95
C ILE A 345 -34.43 -17.95 38.73
N GLU A 346 -34.56 -19.27 38.58
CA GLU A 346 -35.86 -19.93 38.65
C GLU A 346 -36.12 -20.35 40.11
N ASN A 347 -37.30 -19.99 40.63
CA ASN A 347 -37.82 -20.51 41.88
C ASN A 347 -38.49 -21.85 41.60
N ASN A 348 -37.96 -22.92 42.20
CA ASN A 348 -38.55 -24.24 42.16
C ASN A 348 -39.66 -24.28 43.22
N LEU A 349 -40.85 -23.77 42.86
CA LEU A 349 -42.08 -24.03 43.59
C LEU A 349 -42.80 -25.14 42.82
N ASP A 350 -42.62 -26.37 43.27
CA ASP A 350 -43.73 -27.30 43.53
C ASP A 350 -43.18 -28.72 43.69
N ASN A 351 -42.96 -29.10 44.95
CA ASN A 351 -42.95 -30.49 45.37
C ASN A 351 -43.45 -30.57 46.81
N ASN A 352 -44.78 -30.66 46.97
CA ASN A 352 -45.35 -31.35 48.11
C ASN A 352 -46.73 -31.93 47.77
N LYS A 353 -46.77 -33.26 47.67
CA LYS A 353 -47.80 -34.19 48.16
C LYS A 353 -49.27 -33.79 48.03
N THR A 354 -50.03 -34.64 47.34
CA THR A 354 -51.36 -35.04 47.81
C THR A 354 -51.44 -36.56 47.93
N VAL A 355 -51.78 -36.98 49.15
CA VAL A 355 -52.37 -38.28 49.49
C VAL A 355 -53.86 -38.14 49.21
N GLU A 356 -54.37 -38.93 48.27
CA GLU A 356 -55.59 -39.76 48.30
C GLU A 356 -55.82 -40.39 46.92
#